data_AF-A0A5M6CPG7-F1
#
_entry.id   AF-A0A5M6CPG7-F1
#
_cell.length_a   1.000
_cell.length_b   1.000
_cell.length_c   1.000
_cell.angle_alpha   90.00
_cell.angle_beta   90.00
_cell.angle_gamma   90.00
#
_symmetry.space_group_name_H-M   'P 1'
#
loop_
_entity.id
_entity.type
_entity.pdbx_description
1 polymer ?
#
loop_
_entity_poly.entity_id
_entity_poly.type
_entity_poly.pdbx_seq_one_letter_code
_entity_poly.pdbx_strand_id
1 'polypeptide(L)'
;MKIKTLLFSLILLPFLGNAQNTNLRKAILKSDLIVSINDYRMDTVRINDYTSKVFIHFDKIKKGNSWIYKNNLGSVTKKLSLWKLVDGEDFYSYLITDGGLCAGKVLEHGKVYSDLFFIKKEKSEYKIVLHFQSLEWEQLQKMEQQIKSLSSIEKIKNENERYTKTLDWFIENGLMPDNDFVDYYKEKQLIKDSIIYSESQYVKALQEFQNGKEELLPMLRSKYFNEVKTYYLQKMEDILKIDKPQWNDYYDFTNAFQSIINDELEYDSTDYLLYSSLTSDKFDEYDKRRIMKHLIEVFKDWELENN
;
A
#
# COMPACT_ATOMS: atom_id res chain seq x y z
N MET A 1 -47.90 2.56 -7.39
CA MET A 1 -46.97 1.55 -6.82
C MET A 1 -45.57 1.96 -7.23
N LYS A 2 -44.82 2.61 -6.32
CA LYS A 2 -43.49 3.18 -6.59
C LYS A 2 -42.44 2.17 -6.13
N ILE A 3 -41.78 1.49 -7.06
CA ILE A 3 -40.55 0.74 -6.75
C ILE A 3 -39.42 1.77 -6.82
N LYS A 4 -38.94 2.18 -5.66
CA LYS A 4 -37.68 2.92 -5.53
C LYS A 4 -36.56 1.92 -5.82
N THR A 5 -35.95 2.02 -7.00
CA THR A 5 -34.71 1.33 -7.30
C THR A 5 -33.62 2.00 -6.47
N LEU A 6 -33.28 1.40 -5.33
CA LEU A 6 -32.05 1.71 -4.60
C LEU A 6 -30.90 1.19 -5.45
N LEU A 7 -30.28 2.07 -6.24
CA LEU A 7 -28.95 1.84 -6.80
C LEU A 7 -27.96 1.98 -5.64
N PHE A 8 -27.58 0.85 -5.06
CA PHE A 8 -26.43 0.76 -4.18
C PHE A 8 -25.18 0.83 -5.08
N SER A 9 -24.72 2.04 -5.37
CA SER A 9 -23.39 2.24 -5.94
C SER A 9 -22.38 1.89 -4.86
N LEU A 10 -21.90 0.65 -4.88
CA LEU A 10 -20.72 0.24 -4.14
C LEU A 10 -19.53 0.94 -4.81
N ILE A 11 -19.19 2.14 -4.32
CA ILE A 11 -17.96 2.81 -4.69
C ILE A 11 -16.82 2.01 -4.06
N LEU A 12 -16.35 0.97 -4.76
CA LEU A 12 -15.05 0.36 -4.52
C LEU A 12 -13.99 1.34 -5.02
N LEU A 13 -13.72 2.33 -4.17
CA LEU A 13 -12.55 3.19 -4.27
C LEU A 13 -11.28 2.30 -4.41
N PRO A 14 -10.40 2.51 -5.41
CA PRO A 14 -9.07 1.91 -5.43
C PRO A 14 -8.18 2.67 -4.42
N PHE A 15 -8.54 2.61 -3.14
CA PHE A 15 -7.76 3.18 -2.03
C PHE A 15 -6.95 2.12 -1.26
N LEU A 16 -6.83 0.91 -1.81
CA LEU A 16 -6.21 -0.22 -1.12
C LEU A 16 -4.67 -0.23 -1.18
N GLY A 17 -4.04 0.56 -2.04
CA GLY A 17 -2.57 0.72 -2.05
C GLY A 17 -2.03 1.59 -0.91
N ASN A 18 -2.77 2.65 -0.53
CA ASN A 18 -2.34 3.60 0.50
C ASN A 18 -2.51 3.06 1.92
N ALA A 19 -3.57 2.32 2.21
CA ALA A 19 -3.83 1.87 3.58
C ALA A 19 -2.84 0.80 4.07
N GLN A 20 -2.34 -0.08 3.19
CA GLN A 20 -1.50 -1.21 3.62
C GLN A 20 -0.06 -0.80 3.91
N ASN A 21 0.56 0.06 3.09
CA ASN A 21 1.96 0.45 3.27
C ASN A 21 2.16 1.57 4.32
N THR A 22 1.21 2.50 4.46
CA THR A 22 1.26 3.54 5.52
C THR A 22 1.20 2.94 6.91
N ASN A 23 0.53 1.79 7.07
CA ASN A 23 0.51 1.05 8.34
C ASN A 23 1.84 0.34 8.63
N LEU A 24 2.56 -0.11 7.62
CA LEU A 24 3.82 -0.85 7.79
C LEU A 24 4.94 0.06 8.33
N ARG A 25 5.12 1.27 7.78
CA ARG A 25 6.11 2.25 8.31
C ARG A 25 5.87 2.51 9.80
N LYS A 26 4.63 2.81 10.18
CA LYS A 26 4.25 3.08 11.56
C LYS A 26 4.49 1.87 12.46
N ALA A 27 4.11 0.67 12.01
CA ALA A 27 4.35 -0.56 12.74
C ALA A 27 5.85 -0.82 12.96
N ILE A 28 6.70 -0.60 11.96
CA ILE A 28 8.17 -0.74 12.09
C ILE A 28 8.71 0.21 13.16
N LEU A 29 8.34 1.49 13.08
CA LEU A 29 8.84 2.52 14.01
C LEU A 29 8.34 2.29 15.45
N LYS A 30 7.06 1.91 15.63
CA LYS A 30 6.48 1.62 16.95
C LYS A 30 6.96 0.31 17.58
N SER A 31 7.55 -0.59 16.80
CA SER A 31 7.97 -1.91 17.30
C SER A 31 9.32 -1.88 17.97
N ASP A 32 9.41 -2.51 19.14
CA ASP A 32 10.67 -2.82 19.81
C ASP A 32 11.27 -4.13 19.32
N LEU A 33 10.44 -5.08 18.88
CA LEU A 33 10.85 -6.38 18.35
C LEU A 33 10.05 -6.70 17.08
N ILE A 34 10.74 -7.09 16.02
CA ILE A 34 10.11 -7.61 14.78
C ILE A 34 10.70 -9.00 14.52
N VAL A 35 9.85 -10.02 14.48
CA VAL A 35 10.27 -11.42 14.42
C VAL A 35 9.37 -12.24 13.50
N SER A 36 9.98 -13.03 12.61
CA SER A 36 9.31 -14.12 11.91
C SER A 36 9.44 -15.40 12.75
N ILE A 37 8.31 -16.07 13.02
CA ILE A 37 8.27 -17.32 13.78
C ILE A 37 6.99 -18.10 13.48
N ASN A 38 7.11 -19.39 13.20
CA ASN A 38 5.95 -20.27 12.95
C ASN A 38 5.63 -21.18 14.13
N ASP A 39 6.57 -21.35 15.05
CA ASP A 39 6.42 -22.20 16.23
C ASP A 39 5.99 -21.35 17.42
N TYR A 40 4.69 -21.12 17.53
CA TYR A 40 4.05 -20.38 18.62
C TYR A 40 2.74 -21.03 19.04
N ARG A 41 2.31 -20.76 20.28
CA ARG A 41 1.03 -21.21 20.82
C ARG A 41 0.10 -20.03 21.06
N MET A 42 -1.20 -20.25 20.92
CA MET A 42 -2.22 -19.25 21.19
C MET A 42 -3.11 -19.72 22.33
N ASP A 43 -3.24 -18.89 23.36
CA ASP A 43 -4.14 -19.13 24.49
C ASP A 43 -5.22 -18.04 24.51
N THR A 44 -6.47 -18.43 24.75
CA THR A 44 -7.58 -17.47 24.91
C THR A 44 -8.07 -17.51 26.35
N VAL A 45 -7.96 -16.37 27.03
CA VAL A 45 -8.41 -16.20 28.42
C VAL A 45 -9.69 -15.37 28.41
N ARG A 46 -10.79 -15.97 28.88
CA ARG A 46 -12.06 -15.26 29.05
C ARG A 46 -11.94 -14.31 30.25
N ILE A 47 -12.15 -13.01 30.05
CA ILE A 47 -12.19 -12.03 31.15
C ILE A 47 -13.58 -12.03 31.79
N ASN A 48 -14.62 -12.03 30.95
CA ASN A 48 -16.02 -12.01 31.35
C ASN A 48 -16.89 -12.66 30.26
N ASP A 49 -18.20 -12.60 30.43
CA ASP A 49 -19.14 -13.31 29.56
C ASP A 49 -19.10 -12.88 28.08
N TYR A 50 -18.59 -11.70 27.78
CA TYR A 50 -18.55 -11.11 26.43
C TYR A 50 -17.14 -10.64 26.00
N THR A 51 -16.12 -10.80 26.85
CA THR A 51 -14.76 -10.32 26.59
C THR A 51 -13.74 -11.44 26.81
N SER A 52 -12.90 -11.67 25.81
CA SER A 52 -11.75 -12.58 25.89
C SER A 52 -10.47 -11.87 25.49
N LYS A 53 -9.34 -12.31 26.03
CA LYS A 53 -7.99 -11.90 25.61
C LYS A 53 -7.32 -13.06 24.91
N VAL A 54 -6.70 -12.79 23.77
CA VAL A 54 -5.86 -13.75 23.07
C VAL A 54 -4.40 -13.43 23.39
N PHE A 55 -3.67 -14.46 23.81
CA PHE A 55 -2.24 -14.41 24.10
C PHE A 55 -1.48 -15.26 23.09
N ILE A 56 -0.37 -14.72 22.57
CA ILE A 56 0.58 -15.49 21.75
C ILE A 56 1.82 -15.78 22.59
N HIS A 57 2.16 -17.06 22.67
CA HIS A 57 3.29 -17.57 23.43
C HIS A 57 4.39 -18.07 22.49
N PHE A 58 5.57 -17.46 22.60
CA PHE A 58 6.77 -17.98 21.96
C PHE A 58 7.52 -18.88 22.94
N ASP A 59 7.62 -20.18 22.65
CA ASP A 59 8.27 -21.11 23.58
C ASP A 59 9.79 -21.05 23.51
N LYS A 60 10.34 -20.80 22.32
CA LYS A 60 11.77 -20.65 22.04
C LYS A 60 11.99 -19.78 20.80
N ILE A 61 12.43 -18.54 20.99
CA ILE A 61 13.06 -17.76 19.92
C ILE A 61 14.53 -18.22 19.83
N LYS A 62 14.80 -19.15 18.92
CA LYS A 62 16.15 -19.70 18.68
C LYS A 62 16.49 -19.67 17.19
N LYS A 63 17.78 -19.52 16.90
CA LYS A 63 18.34 -19.62 15.55
C LYS A 63 17.88 -20.93 14.90
N GLY A 64 17.18 -20.83 13.77
CA GLY A 64 16.60 -21.97 13.04
C GLY A 64 15.07 -22.03 13.01
N ASN A 65 14.38 -21.53 14.06
CA ASN A 65 12.91 -21.52 14.12
C ASN A 65 12.31 -20.11 14.09
N SER A 66 13.16 -19.09 14.15
CA SER A 66 12.74 -17.69 14.15
C SER A 66 13.81 -16.81 13.52
N TRP A 67 13.39 -15.74 12.86
CA TRP A 67 14.27 -14.72 12.31
C TRP A 67 13.92 -13.36 12.90
N ILE A 68 14.90 -12.69 13.52
CA ILE A 68 14.69 -11.38 14.15
C ILE A 68 15.17 -10.29 13.20
N TYR A 69 14.27 -9.39 12.83
CA TYR A 69 14.55 -8.27 11.93
C TYR A 69 14.88 -6.96 12.67
N LYS A 70 14.26 -6.74 13.84
CA LYS A 70 14.50 -5.58 14.73
C LYS A 70 14.46 -6.05 16.17
N ASN A 71 15.38 -5.58 17.01
CA ASN A 71 15.40 -5.89 18.44
C ASN A 71 16.04 -4.74 19.26
N ASN A 72 15.18 -3.93 19.86
CA ASN A 72 15.53 -2.86 20.79
C ASN A 72 15.36 -3.29 22.26
N LEU A 73 14.95 -4.55 22.52
CA LEU A 73 14.72 -5.08 23.86
C LEU A 73 16.01 -5.54 24.57
N GLY A 74 17.15 -5.54 23.88
CA GLY A 74 18.46 -5.98 24.38
C GLY A 74 18.58 -7.51 24.49
N SER A 75 17.67 -8.15 25.22
CA SER A 75 17.54 -9.61 25.29
C SER A 75 16.10 -10.03 25.06
N VAL A 76 15.90 -10.93 24.11
CA VAL A 76 14.58 -11.52 23.87
C VAL A 76 14.39 -12.63 24.90
N THR A 77 13.43 -12.45 25.82
CA THR A 77 13.11 -13.49 26.79
C THR A 77 12.70 -14.77 26.07
N LYS A 78 13.17 -15.92 26.57
CA LYS A 78 12.86 -17.25 26.00
C LYS A 78 11.35 -17.52 25.91
N LYS A 79 10.56 -16.80 26.73
CA LYS A 79 9.10 -16.79 26.69
C LYS A 79 8.60 -15.35 26.59
N LEU A 80 7.67 -15.13 25.68
CA LEU A 80 6.94 -13.89 25.48
C LEU A 80 5.46 -14.22 25.46
N SER A 81 4.66 -13.47 26.20
CA SER A 81 3.19 -13.53 26.16
C SER A 81 2.71 -12.23 25.57
N LEU A 82 2.15 -12.28 24.37
CA LEU A 82 1.74 -11.09 23.63
C LEU A 82 0.24 -10.91 23.71
N TRP A 83 -0.22 -9.75 24.16
CA TRP A 83 -1.65 -9.43 24.12
C TRP A 83 -2.05 -9.02 22.69
N LYS A 84 -3.04 -9.71 22.12
CA LYS A 84 -3.71 -9.31 20.89
C LYS A 84 -4.92 -8.43 21.25
N LEU A 85 -4.84 -7.15 20.87
CA LEU A 85 -5.96 -6.23 20.97
C LEU A 85 -7.04 -6.63 19.95
N VAL A 86 -8.31 -6.45 20.31
CA VAL A 86 -9.46 -6.58 19.40
C VAL A 86 -9.75 -5.18 18.89
N ASP A 87 -9.93 -5.02 17.58
CA ASP A 87 -10.04 -3.75 16.81
C ASP A 87 -10.29 -2.46 17.64
N GLY A 88 -9.36 -1.50 17.50
CA GLY A 88 -9.38 -0.20 18.18
C GLY A 88 -8.16 0.03 19.08
N GLU A 89 -7.51 1.18 18.89
CA GLU A 89 -6.24 1.64 19.50
C GLU A 89 -4.98 0.82 19.13
N ASP A 90 -4.24 1.30 18.12
CA ASP A 90 -2.86 0.87 17.77
C ASP A 90 -2.66 -0.59 17.30
N PHE A 91 -3.73 -1.34 17.07
CA PHE A 91 -3.70 -2.67 16.47
C PHE A 91 -4.24 -2.67 15.04
N TYR A 92 -3.44 -3.18 14.10
CA TYR A 92 -3.86 -3.39 12.71
C TYR A 92 -4.34 -4.84 12.55
N SER A 93 -5.65 -5.01 12.40
CA SER A 93 -6.31 -6.31 12.32
C SER A 93 -6.00 -7.08 11.04
N TYR A 94 -6.05 -8.40 11.17
CA TYR A 94 -5.88 -9.40 10.09
C TYR A 94 -6.85 -9.15 8.90
N LEU A 95 -8.00 -8.51 9.15
CA LEU A 95 -8.98 -8.16 8.11
C LEU A 95 -8.44 -7.13 7.12
N ILE A 96 -7.49 -6.29 7.54
CA ILE A 96 -6.93 -5.20 6.74
C ILE A 96 -5.71 -5.69 5.94
N THR A 97 -4.99 -6.70 6.43
CA THR A 97 -3.73 -7.17 5.84
C THR A 97 -3.88 -8.18 4.70
N ASP A 98 -5.01 -8.86 4.59
CA ASP A 98 -5.23 -9.94 3.60
C ASP A 98 -6.45 -9.65 2.68
N GLY A 99 -6.82 -8.37 2.54
CA GLY A 99 -7.87 -7.94 1.60
C GLY A 99 -9.31 -8.27 2.04
N GLY A 100 -9.57 -8.49 3.33
CA GLY A 100 -10.93 -8.67 3.85
C GLY A 100 -11.64 -9.93 3.34
N LEU A 101 -10.90 -10.97 2.95
CA LEU A 101 -11.50 -12.20 2.43
C LEU A 101 -12.32 -12.90 3.52
N CYS A 102 -13.63 -13.05 3.27
CA CYS A 102 -14.56 -13.82 4.10
C CYS A 102 -14.25 -15.33 4.12
N ALA A 103 -13.37 -15.79 3.23
CA ALA A 103 -12.81 -17.14 3.21
C ALA A 103 -11.30 -17.01 3.48
N GLY A 104 -10.79 -17.70 4.51
CA GLY A 104 -9.37 -17.66 4.86
C GLY A 104 -8.45 -17.95 3.66
N LYS A 105 -7.22 -17.44 3.71
CA LYS A 105 -6.21 -17.61 2.66
C LYS A 105 -5.98 -19.10 2.34
N VAL A 106 -6.19 -19.48 1.09
CA VAL A 106 -5.84 -20.83 0.61
C VAL A 106 -4.33 -20.89 0.46
N LEU A 107 -3.68 -21.72 1.27
CA LEU A 107 -2.22 -21.93 1.19
C LEU A 107 -1.92 -22.92 0.07
N GLU A 108 -1.01 -22.54 -0.83
CA GLU A 108 -0.59 -23.40 -1.92
C GLU A 108 0.32 -24.53 -1.41
N HIS A 109 0.11 -25.72 -1.96
CA HIS A 109 0.93 -26.88 -1.62
C HIS A 109 2.36 -26.71 -2.14
N GLY A 110 3.35 -26.97 -1.29
CA GLY A 110 4.78 -26.87 -1.64
C GLY A 110 5.42 -25.49 -1.42
N LYS A 111 4.64 -24.47 -1.04
CA LYS A 111 5.18 -23.16 -0.64
C LYS A 111 5.51 -23.13 0.86
N VAL A 112 6.51 -22.32 1.21
CA VAL A 112 6.92 -22.07 2.60
C VAL A 112 6.32 -20.74 3.04
N TYR A 113 5.62 -20.78 4.17
CA TYR A 113 4.94 -19.63 4.74
C TYR A 113 5.59 -19.24 6.07
N SER A 114 5.55 -17.95 6.40
CA SER A 114 6.04 -17.45 7.69
C SER A 114 5.10 -16.42 8.29
N ASP A 115 4.92 -16.49 9.62
CA ASP A 115 4.20 -15.45 10.35
C ASP A 115 5.17 -14.39 10.85
N LEU A 116 4.85 -13.11 10.64
CA LEU A 116 5.67 -11.96 10.99
C LEU A 116 4.97 -11.10 12.04
N PHE A 117 5.62 -10.93 13.19
CA PHE A 117 5.11 -10.21 14.34
C PHE A 117 5.85 -8.90 14.57
N PHE A 118 5.09 -7.83 14.79
CA PHE A 118 5.54 -6.51 15.19
C PHE A 118 5.12 -6.28 16.64
N ILE A 119 6.09 -6.15 17.54
CA ILE A 119 5.88 -6.23 18.98
C ILE A 119 6.43 -4.98 19.64
N LYS A 120 5.61 -4.36 20.48
CA LYS A 120 5.97 -3.24 21.35
C LYS A 120 5.94 -3.68 22.81
N LYS A 121 6.92 -3.24 23.59
CA LYS A 121 6.95 -3.42 25.04
C LYS A 121 6.37 -2.19 25.71
N GLU A 122 5.30 -2.38 26.48
CA GLU A 122 4.68 -1.33 27.28
C GLU A 122 4.78 -1.69 28.75
N LYS A 123 5.68 -1.00 29.48
CA LYS A 123 6.01 -1.30 30.88
C LYS A 123 6.42 -2.78 31.04
N SER A 124 5.57 -3.59 31.67
CA SER A 124 5.78 -5.02 31.92
C SER A 124 5.13 -5.93 30.88
N GLU A 125 4.35 -5.39 29.95
CA GLU A 125 3.57 -6.15 28.98
C GLU A 125 4.15 -6.03 27.57
N TYR A 126 3.87 -7.04 26.74
CA TYR A 126 4.20 -7.04 25.32
C TYR A 126 2.90 -7.06 24.51
N LYS A 127 2.79 -6.16 23.56
CA LYS A 127 1.61 -5.99 22.70
C LYS A 127 1.98 -6.21 21.24
N ILE A 128 1.07 -6.83 20.50
CA ILE A 128 1.18 -6.95 19.05
C ILE A 128 0.68 -5.63 18.45
N VAL A 129 1.55 -4.98 17.68
CA VAL A 129 1.21 -3.77 16.90
C VAL A 129 0.66 -4.16 15.53
N LEU A 130 1.27 -5.18 14.91
CA LEU A 130 0.90 -5.70 13.60
C LEU A 130 1.29 -7.18 13.52
N HIS A 131 0.50 -7.97 12.81
CA HIS A 131 0.75 -9.39 12.60
C HIS A 131 0.35 -9.77 11.19
N PHE A 132 1.31 -10.22 10.40
CA PHE A 132 1.04 -10.86 9.12
C PHE A 132 1.10 -12.37 9.28
N GLN A 133 0.02 -13.03 8.89
CA GLN A 133 -0.08 -14.47 8.89
C GLN A 133 0.26 -15.00 7.50
N SER A 134 0.97 -16.13 7.46
CA SER A 134 1.21 -16.91 6.26
C SER A 134 1.74 -16.06 5.10
N LEU A 135 2.80 -15.30 5.36
CA LEU A 135 3.53 -14.59 4.32
C LEU A 135 4.31 -15.58 3.46
N GLU A 136 4.19 -15.45 2.15
CA GLU A 136 5.09 -16.14 1.23
C GLU A 136 6.49 -15.55 1.30
N TRP A 137 7.50 -16.34 0.91
CA TRP A 137 8.90 -15.92 0.96
C TRP A 137 9.17 -14.59 0.24
N GLU A 138 8.60 -14.37 -0.94
CA GLU A 138 8.79 -13.11 -1.70
C GLU A 138 8.18 -11.90 -0.99
N GLN A 139 7.00 -12.07 -0.37
CA GLN A 139 6.36 -11.03 0.43
C GLN A 139 7.21 -10.70 1.66
N LEU A 140 7.72 -11.73 2.34
CA LEU A 140 8.60 -11.59 3.49
C LEU A 140 9.91 -10.88 3.12
N GLN A 141 10.51 -11.19 1.97
CA GLN A 141 11.72 -10.52 1.49
C GLN A 141 11.51 -9.02 1.22
N LYS A 142 10.38 -8.65 0.60
CA LYS A 142 10.02 -7.25 0.39
C LYS A 142 9.86 -6.51 1.72
N MET A 143 9.18 -7.13 2.70
CA MET A 143 9.03 -6.55 4.04
C MET A 143 10.36 -6.45 4.79
N GLU A 144 11.23 -7.46 4.69
CA GLU A 144 12.55 -7.46 5.32
C GLU A 144 13.39 -6.26 4.87
N GLN A 145 13.40 -5.97 3.58
CA GLN A 145 14.12 -4.81 3.03
C GLN A 145 13.63 -3.50 3.64
N GLN A 146 12.31 -3.32 3.70
CA GLN A 146 11.67 -2.15 4.32
C GLN A 146 11.99 -2.02 5.82
N ILE A 147 11.89 -3.13 6.56
CA ILE A 147 12.19 -3.16 8.00
C ILE A 147 13.64 -2.74 8.25
N LYS A 148 14.59 -3.32 7.52
CA LYS A 148 16.02 -3.05 7.71
C LYS A 148 16.39 -1.61 7.37
N SER A 149 15.94 -1.09 6.23
CA SER A 149 16.24 0.27 5.81
C SER A 149 15.65 1.29 6.78
N LEU A 150 14.37 1.16 7.13
CA LEU A 150 13.71 2.09 8.04
C LEU A 150 14.27 2.02 9.47
N SER A 151 14.58 0.83 9.98
CA SER A 151 15.23 0.66 11.29
C SER A 151 16.65 1.25 11.34
N SER A 152 17.31 1.38 10.19
CA SER A 152 18.61 2.04 10.08
C SER A 152 18.46 3.56 10.07
N ILE A 153 17.45 4.07 9.36
CA ILE A 153 17.12 5.50 9.30
C ILE A 153 16.70 6.03 10.68
N GLU A 154 15.90 5.27 11.43
CA GLU A 154 15.45 5.61 12.78
C GLU A 154 16.61 5.95 13.74
N LYS A 155 17.78 5.33 13.55
CA LYS A 155 18.97 5.52 14.40
C LYS A 155 19.77 6.78 14.07
N ILE A 156 19.51 7.43 12.94
CA ILE A 156 20.20 8.66 12.53
C ILE A 156 19.83 9.77 13.51
N LYS A 157 20.80 10.38 14.18
CA LYS A 157 20.55 11.44 15.19
C LYS A 157 20.29 12.81 14.59
N ASN A 158 20.88 13.10 13.43
CA ASN A 158 20.71 14.37 12.75
C ASN A 158 19.32 14.42 12.09
N GLU A 159 18.47 15.36 12.52
CA GLU A 159 17.09 15.44 12.04
C GLU A 159 16.98 15.74 10.54
N ASN A 160 17.85 16.58 9.99
CA ASN A 160 17.89 16.88 8.55
C ASN A 160 18.27 15.65 7.74
N GLU A 161 19.29 14.91 8.18
CA GLU A 161 19.71 13.69 7.53
C GLU A 161 18.62 12.61 7.61
N ARG A 162 18.01 12.43 8.79
CA ARG A 162 16.90 11.49 8.98
C ARG A 162 15.71 11.84 8.10
N TYR A 163 15.36 13.12 8.02
CA TYR A 163 14.29 13.63 7.15
C TYR A 163 14.55 13.24 5.68
N THR A 164 15.71 13.62 5.13
CA THR A 164 16.06 13.32 3.74
C THR A 164 16.07 11.83 3.46
N LYS A 165 16.66 11.02 4.35
CA LYS A 165 16.70 9.57 4.19
C LYS A 165 15.33 8.91 4.29
N THR A 166 14.43 9.45 5.11
CA THR A 166 13.06 8.95 5.20
C THR A 166 12.25 9.30 3.96
N LEU A 167 12.44 10.49 3.37
CA LEU A 167 11.85 10.83 2.07
C LEU A 167 12.34 9.91 0.96
N ASP A 168 13.65 9.67 0.89
CA ASP A 168 14.21 8.74 -0.08
C ASP A 168 13.63 7.33 0.08
N TRP A 169 13.39 6.89 1.33
CA TRP A 169 12.75 5.62 1.64
C TRP A 169 11.29 5.57 1.16
N PHE A 170 10.50 6.64 1.31
CA PHE A 170 9.14 6.70 0.77
C PHE A 170 9.15 6.48 -0.75
N ILE A 171 10.02 7.20 -1.48
CA ILE A 171 10.16 7.10 -2.93
C ILE A 171 10.60 5.69 -3.35
N GLU A 172 11.61 5.12 -2.69
CA GLU A 172 12.09 3.76 -2.96
C GLU A 172 11.02 2.69 -2.77
N ASN A 173 9.97 2.96 -1.99
CA ASN A 173 8.89 2.03 -1.74
C ASN A 173 7.61 2.35 -2.53
N GLY A 174 7.64 3.35 -3.41
CA GLY A 174 6.47 3.77 -4.17
C GLY A 174 5.42 4.42 -3.30
N LEU A 175 5.82 5.16 -2.27
CA LEU A 175 4.91 5.71 -1.28
C LEU A 175 5.00 7.22 -1.22
N MET A 176 3.86 7.84 -0.95
CA MET A 176 3.79 9.23 -0.54
C MET A 176 4.00 9.35 0.98
N PRO A 177 4.66 10.43 1.46
CA PRO A 177 4.79 10.68 2.89
C PRO A 177 3.43 10.84 3.59
N ASP A 178 3.25 10.18 4.73
CA ASP A 178 2.02 10.26 5.52
C ASP A 178 1.95 11.49 6.44
N ASN A 179 0.75 11.77 6.96
CA ASN A 179 0.49 12.95 7.79
C ASN A 179 1.37 12.98 9.05
N ASP A 180 1.56 11.85 9.76
CA ASP A 180 2.42 11.81 10.96
C ASP A 180 3.87 12.22 10.62
N PHE A 181 4.38 11.80 9.45
CA PHE A 181 5.69 12.25 8.96
C PHE A 181 5.71 13.75 8.70
N VAL A 182 4.71 14.25 7.97
CA VAL A 182 4.60 15.67 7.61
C VAL A 182 4.50 16.53 8.87
N ASP A 183 3.63 16.17 9.80
CA ASP A 183 3.38 16.91 11.04
C ASP A 183 4.63 16.96 11.92
N TYR A 184 5.30 15.81 12.12
CA TYR A 184 6.55 15.76 12.89
C TYR A 184 7.61 16.71 12.31
N TYR A 185 7.83 16.70 10.99
CA TYR A 185 8.87 17.52 10.38
C TYR A 185 8.45 18.99 10.15
N LYS A 186 7.15 19.29 10.17
CA LYS A 186 6.64 20.66 10.34
C LYS A 186 6.96 21.20 11.73
N GLU A 187 6.72 20.43 12.80
CA GLU A 187 7.08 20.82 14.17
C GLU A 187 8.59 21.07 14.33
N LYS A 188 9.43 20.30 13.61
CA LYS A 188 10.88 20.50 13.56
C LYS A 188 11.33 21.65 12.66
N GLN A 189 10.39 22.39 12.03
CA GLN A 189 10.66 23.49 11.10
C GLN A 189 11.51 23.09 9.88
N LEU A 190 11.49 21.80 9.50
CA LEU A 190 12.14 21.31 8.28
C LEU A 190 11.21 21.37 7.06
N ILE A 191 9.90 21.39 7.32
CA ILE A 191 8.85 21.58 6.34
C ILE A 191 8.04 22.80 6.77
N LYS A 192 7.57 23.61 5.80
CA LYS A 192 6.59 24.68 6.05
C LYS A 192 5.18 24.16 5.78
N ASP A 193 4.64 24.44 4.60
CA ASP A 193 3.29 24.04 4.23
C ASP A 193 3.27 22.71 3.47
N SER A 194 4.27 22.51 2.61
CA SER A 194 4.45 21.33 1.76
C SER A 194 5.89 20.82 1.77
N ILE A 195 6.06 19.54 1.45
CA ILE A 195 7.37 18.92 1.24
C ILE A 195 8.00 19.50 -0.02
N ILE A 196 9.25 19.96 0.11
CA ILE A 196 10.06 20.41 -1.02
C ILE A 196 11.04 19.28 -1.34
N TYR A 197 10.85 18.66 -2.50
CA TYR A 197 11.72 17.60 -3.00
C TYR A 197 12.90 18.17 -3.78
N SER A 198 14.07 17.55 -3.66
CA SER A 198 15.24 17.88 -4.48
C SER A 198 15.09 17.34 -5.91
N GLU A 199 15.89 17.85 -6.85
CA GLU A 199 15.93 17.30 -8.22
C GLU A 199 16.26 15.80 -8.23
N SER A 200 17.21 15.36 -7.39
CA SER A 200 17.57 13.95 -7.30
C SER A 200 16.41 13.07 -6.84
N GLN A 201 15.55 13.58 -5.94
CA GLN A 201 14.36 12.86 -5.46
C GLN A 201 13.29 12.77 -6.55
N TYR A 202 13.12 13.83 -7.32
CA TYR A 202 12.24 13.86 -8.49
C TYR A 202 12.67 12.86 -9.56
N VAL A 203 13.94 12.84 -9.94
CA VAL A 203 14.48 11.87 -10.91
C VAL A 203 14.30 10.44 -10.43
N LYS A 204 14.57 10.18 -9.15
CA LYS A 204 14.38 8.86 -8.55
C LYS A 204 12.91 8.43 -8.55
N ALA A 205 12.01 9.33 -8.19
CA ALA A 205 10.57 9.06 -8.21
C ALA A 205 10.08 8.75 -9.62
N LEU A 206 10.57 9.45 -10.65
CA LEU A 206 10.26 9.16 -12.04
C LEU A 206 10.72 7.74 -12.44
N GLN A 207 11.93 7.35 -12.05
CA GLN A 207 12.45 6.01 -12.33
C GLN A 207 11.59 4.92 -11.65
N GLU A 208 11.24 5.10 -10.38
CA GLU A 208 10.41 4.16 -9.64
C GLU A 208 8.98 4.09 -10.21
N PHE A 209 8.42 5.22 -10.63
CA PHE A 209 7.13 5.29 -11.33
C PHE A 209 7.16 4.51 -12.65
N GLN A 210 8.20 4.69 -13.47
CA GLN A 210 8.37 3.92 -14.71
C GLN A 210 8.54 2.41 -14.47
N ASN A 211 8.99 2.01 -13.28
CA ASN A 211 9.03 0.62 -12.82
C ASN A 211 7.69 0.10 -12.27
N GLY A 212 6.61 0.87 -12.37
CA GLY A 212 5.25 0.47 -11.98
C GLY A 212 4.79 0.96 -10.61
N LYS A 213 5.52 1.85 -9.94
CA LYS A 213 5.06 2.50 -8.68
C LYS A 213 4.22 3.72 -8.99
N GLU A 214 3.04 3.49 -9.56
CA GLU A 214 2.13 4.52 -10.03
C GLU A 214 1.61 5.43 -8.90
N GLU A 215 1.68 5.00 -7.65
CA GLU A 215 1.32 5.79 -6.47
C GLU A 215 2.17 7.07 -6.30
N LEU A 216 3.33 7.15 -6.97
CA LEU A 216 4.16 8.35 -7.03
C LEU A 216 3.65 9.42 -8.00
N LEU A 217 2.58 9.13 -8.76
CA LEU A 217 1.96 10.06 -9.71
C LEU A 217 1.70 11.47 -9.16
N PRO A 218 1.16 11.67 -7.93
CA PRO A 218 0.89 13.02 -7.42
C PRO A 218 2.14 13.90 -7.32
N MET A 219 3.31 13.29 -7.10
CA MET A 219 4.60 14.00 -7.05
C MET A 219 5.10 14.37 -8.46
N LEU A 220 4.76 13.59 -9.49
CA LEU A 220 5.38 13.68 -10.81
C LEU A 220 4.53 14.44 -11.83
N ARG A 221 3.20 14.36 -11.73
CA ARG A 221 2.25 14.77 -12.78
C ARG A 221 2.44 16.18 -13.32
N SER A 222 2.83 17.14 -12.47
CA SER A 222 3.02 18.53 -12.88
C SER A 222 4.42 18.77 -13.46
N LYS A 223 5.45 18.15 -12.90
CA LYS A 223 6.85 18.41 -13.26
C LYS A 223 7.33 17.60 -14.46
N TYR A 224 6.92 16.33 -14.54
CA TYR A 224 7.29 15.39 -15.61
C TYR A 224 6.06 14.94 -16.38
N PHE A 225 5.19 15.89 -16.72
CA PHE A 225 3.92 15.60 -17.37
C PHE A 225 4.09 14.77 -18.65
N ASN A 226 5.04 15.14 -19.50
CA ASN A 226 5.25 14.47 -20.78
C ASN A 226 5.72 13.02 -20.59
N GLU A 227 6.58 12.78 -19.61
CA GLU A 227 7.08 11.45 -19.29
C GLU A 227 5.98 10.57 -18.68
N VAL A 228 5.17 11.12 -17.78
CA VAL A 228 4.00 10.43 -17.20
C VAL A 228 2.95 10.15 -18.28
N LYS A 229 2.67 11.11 -19.17
CA LYS A 229 1.77 10.95 -20.31
C LYS A 229 2.26 9.85 -21.25
N THR A 230 3.55 9.85 -21.58
CA THR A 230 4.16 8.81 -22.43
C THR A 230 4.04 7.42 -21.79
N TYR A 231 4.24 7.31 -20.48
CA TYR A 231 4.09 6.05 -19.74
C TYR A 231 2.67 5.48 -19.86
N TYR A 232 1.64 6.28 -19.59
CA TYR A 232 0.25 5.83 -19.67
C TYR A 232 -0.22 5.61 -21.11
N LEU A 233 0.24 6.42 -22.06
CA LEU A 233 -0.02 6.20 -23.48
C LEU A 233 0.50 4.83 -23.93
N GLN A 234 1.74 4.49 -23.57
CA GLN A 234 2.31 3.18 -23.87
C GLN A 234 1.48 2.05 -23.26
N LYS A 235 1.06 2.18 -21.99
CA LYS A 235 0.20 1.20 -21.31
C LYS A 235 -1.14 0.99 -22.05
N MET A 236 -1.80 2.07 -22.47
CA MET A 236 -3.03 2.01 -23.26
C MET A 236 -2.82 1.38 -24.64
N GLU A 237 -1.72 1.72 -25.33
CA GLU A 237 -1.38 1.15 -26.63
C GLU A 237 -1.05 -0.35 -26.55
N ASP A 238 -0.44 -0.80 -25.46
CA ASP A 238 -0.14 -2.21 -25.24
C ASP A 238 -1.41 -3.01 -24.95
N ILE A 239 -2.35 -2.47 -24.18
CA ILE A 239 -3.68 -3.05 -24.00
C ILE A 239 -4.44 -3.14 -25.34
N LEU A 240 -4.36 -2.09 -26.17
CA LEU A 240 -4.99 -2.08 -27.49
C LEU A 240 -4.47 -3.20 -28.41
N LYS A 241 -3.23 -3.69 -28.22
CA LYS A 241 -2.65 -4.78 -29.03
C LYS A 241 -3.12 -6.17 -28.60
N ILE A 242 -3.78 -6.31 -27.46
CA ILE A 242 -4.32 -7.60 -27.00
C ILE A 242 -5.44 -8.04 -27.96
N ASP A 243 -5.37 -9.28 -28.46
CA ASP A 243 -6.32 -9.82 -29.44
C ASP A 243 -7.75 -9.90 -28.87
N LYS A 244 -7.87 -10.45 -27.65
CA LYS A 244 -9.13 -10.61 -26.91
C LYS A 244 -9.04 -10.04 -25.49
N PRO A 245 -9.16 -8.71 -25.33
CA PRO A 245 -9.08 -8.08 -24.03
C PRO A 245 -10.20 -8.57 -23.10
N GLN A 246 -9.87 -8.78 -21.85
CA GLN A 246 -10.78 -9.13 -20.77
C GLN A 246 -11.23 -7.90 -20.00
N TRP A 247 -12.19 -8.07 -19.08
CA TRP A 247 -12.70 -6.97 -18.25
C TRP A 247 -11.57 -6.19 -17.54
N ASN A 248 -10.56 -6.89 -16.99
CA ASN A 248 -9.41 -6.25 -16.34
C ASN A 248 -8.60 -5.37 -17.31
N ASP A 249 -8.43 -5.78 -18.56
CA ASP A 249 -7.68 -5.00 -19.55
C ASP A 249 -8.42 -3.68 -19.86
N TYR A 250 -9.74 -3.72 -19.98
CA TYR A 250 -10.56 -2.51 -20.17
C TYR A 250 -10.55 -1.60 -18.93
N TYR A 251 -10.52 -2.19 -17.74
CA TYR A 251 -10.41 -1.46 -16.49
C TYR A 251 -9.05 -0.76 -16.38
N ASP A 252 -7.95 -1.46 -16.69
CA ASP A 252 -6.59 -0.92 -16.68
C ASP A 252 -6.40 0.19 -17.72
N PHE A 253 -7.00 0.05 -18.91
CA PHE A 253 -7.03 1.10 -19.92
C PHE A 253 -7.72 2.35 -19.39
N THR A 254 -8.89 2.17 -18.78
CA THR A 254 -9.69 3.27 -18.21
C THR A 254 -8.93 4.01 -17.12
N ASN A 255 -8.27 3.29 -16.22
CA ASN A 255 -7.44 3.90 -15.18
C ASN A 255 -6.27 4.67 -15.78
N ALA A 256 -5.57 4.12 -16.78
CA ALA A 256 -4.46 4.80 -17.45
C ALA A 256 -4.91 6.10 -18.13
N PHE A 257 -6.08 6.10 -18.77
CA PHE A 257 -6.68 7.29 -19.37
C PHE A 257 -6.99 8.36 -18.30
N GLN A 258 -7.64 7.96 -17.19
CA GLN A 258 -7.99 8.85 -16.10
C GLN A 258 -6.79 9.41 -15.33
N SER A 259 -5.67 8.70 -15.28
CA SER A 259 -4.47 9.15 -14.56
C SER A 259 -3.88 10.48 -15.06
N ILE A 260 -4.13 10.85 -16.33
CA ILE A 260 -3.72 12.14 -16.90
C ILE A 260 -4.89 13.10 -17.03
N ILE A 261 -6.01 12.63 -17.57
CA ILE A 261 -7.16 13.49 -17.91
C ILE A 261 -8.00 13.85 -16.67
N ASN A 262 -7.85 13.09 -15.58
CA ASN A 262 -8.50 13.35 -14.29
C ASN A 262 -10.03 13.53 -14.41
N ASP A 263 -10.70 13.99 -13.35
CA ASP A 263 -12.11 14.41 -13.38
C ASP A 263 -12.34 15.72 -14.19
N GLU A 264 -11.45 16.08 -15.12
CA GLU A 264 -11.55 17.32 -15.91
C GLU A 264 -12.51 17.17 -17.11
N LEU A 265 -12.89 15.94 -17.45
CA LEU A 265 -13.97 15.71 -18.41
C LEU A 265 -15.32 16.06 -17.78
N GLU A 266 -16.07 16.93 -18.46
CA GLU A 266 -17.47 17.18 -18.12
C GLU A 266 -18.24 15.85 -18.17
N TYR A 267 -19.10 15.62 -17.17
CA TYR A 267 -19.88 14.39 -17.03
C TYR A 267 -20.73 14.05 -18.26
N ASP A 268 -21.15 15.08 -19.00
CA ASP A 268 -21.96 14.93 -20.22
C ASP A 268 -21.11 14.92 -21.50
N SER A 269 -19.78 15.00 -21.40
CA SER A 269 -18.90 14.96 -22.57
C SER A 269 -18.92 13.58 -23.23
N THR A 270 -18.76 13.58 -24.56
CA THR A 270 -18.72 12.34 -25.34
C THR A 270 -17.60 11.44 -24.84
N ASP A 271 -16.43 11.99 -24.52
CA ASP A 271 -15.28 11.23 -24.05
C ASP A 271 -15.54 10.61 -22.67
N TYR A 272 -16.24 11.33 -21.77
CA TYR A 272 -16.66 10.78 -20.48
C TYR A 272 -17.57 9.57 -20.63
N LEU A 273 -18.58 9.68 -21.48
CA LEU A 273 -19.53 8.59 -21.75
C LEU A 273 -18.85 7.39 -22.43
N LEU A 274 -17.88 7.64 -23.30
CA LEU A 274 -17.15 6.61 -24.01
C LEU A 274 -16.22 5.81 -23.10
N TYR A 275 -15.37 6.47 -22.30
CA TYR A 275 -14.45 5.73 -21.41
C TYR A 275 -15.24 4.95 -20.34
N SER A 276 -16.28 5.55 -19.75
CA SER A 276 -17.09 4.91 -18.71
C SER A 276 -17.86 3.68 -19.22
N SER A 277 -18.03 3.56 -20.54
CA SER A 277 -18.70 2.44 -21.17
C SER A 277 -17.79 1.26 -21.51
N LEU A 278 -16.46 1.39 -21.46
CA LEU A 278 -15.52 0.32 -21.79
C LEU A 278 -15.65 -0.91 -20.90
N THR A 279 -15.97 -0.70 -19.61
CA THR A 279 -16.16 -1.78 -18.62
C THR A 279 -17.61 -2.27 -18.55
N SER A 280 -18.50 -1.72 -19.39
CA SER A 280 -19.91 -2.13 -19.45
C SER A 280 -20.15 -3.23 -20.51
N ASP A 281 -21.25 -3.97 -20.36
CA ASP A 281 -21.71 -4.96 -21.33
C ASP A 281 -22.47 -4.34 -22.52
N LYS A 282 -22.53 -3.00 -22.60
CA LYS A 282 -23.29 -2.29 -23.64
C LYS A 282 -22.66 -2.39 -25.04
N PHE A 283 -21.35 -2.61 -25.10
CA PHE A 283 -20.57 -2.63 -26.34
C PHE A 283 -19.88 -3.98 -26.51
N ASP A 284 -19.80 -4.45 -27.75
CA ASP A 284 -19.01 -5.62 -28.09
C ASP A 284 -17.50 -5.28 -28.15
N GLU A 285 -16.68 -6.31 -28.34
CA GLU A 285 -15.21 -6.15 -28.40
C GLU A 285 -14.76 -5.22 -29.55
N TYR A 286 -15.50 -5.20 -30.66
CA TYR A 286 -15.17 -4.39 -31.83
C TYR A 286 -15.44 -2.90 -31.58
N ASP A 287 -16.58 -2.59 -30.98
CA ASP A 287 -16.94 -1.25 -30.57
C ASP A 287 -16.00 -0.75 -29.47
N LYS A 288 -15.69 -1.57 -28.46
CA LYS A 288 -14.71 -1.22 -27.41
C LYS A 288 -13.33 -0.90 -28.01
N ARG A 289 -12.88 -1.64 -29.02
CA ARG A 289 -11.61 -1.37 -29.70
C ARG A 289 -11.61 -0.05 -30.46
N ARG A 290 -12.74 0.35 -31.06
CA ARG A 290 -12.89 1.67 -31.69
C ARG A 290 -12.86 2.79 -30.66
N ILE A 291 -13.54 2.59 -29.53
CA ILE A 291 -13.55 3.53 -28.41
C ILE A 291 -12.13 3.73 -27.87
N MET A 292 -11.38 2.66 -27.59
CA MET A 292 -9.99 2.76 -27.12
C MET A 292 -9.10 3.54 -28.09
N LYS A 293 -9.23 3.34 -29.41
CA LYS A 293 -8.49 4.10 -30.42
C LYS A 293 -8.82 5.59 -30.38
N HIS A 294 -10.11 5.94 -30.29
CA HIS A 294 -10.56 7.32 -30.16
C HIS A 294 -9.96 7.98 -28.92
N LEU A 295 -10.08 7.31 -27.76
CA LEU A 295 -9.56 7.84 -26.49
C LEU A 295 -8.04 8.00 -26.48
N ILE A 296 -7.29 7.12 -27.16
CA ILE A 296 -5.84 7.30 -27.33
C ILE A 296 -5.52 8.59 -28.10
N GLU A 297 -6.28 8.92 -29.15
CA GLU A 297 -6.04 10.16 -29.90
C GLU A 297 -6.39 11.39 -29.06
N VAL A 298 -7.53 11.38 -28.35
CA VAL A 298 -7.88 12.43 -27.37
C VAL A 298 -6.75 12.60 -26.33
N PHE A 299 -6.23 11.50 -25.82
CA PHE A 299 -5.15 11.53 -24.84
C PHE A 299 -3.84 12.08 -25.41
N LYS A 300 -3.49 11.76 -26.67
CA LYS A 300 -2.30 12.30 -27.35
C LYS A 300 -2.38 13.81 -27.50
N ASP A 301 -3.56 14.35 -27.75
CA ASP A 301 -3.77 15.78 -27.94
C ASP A 301 -3.90 16.55 -26.61
N TRP A 302 -4.04 15.86 -25.48
CA TRP A 302 -4.23 16.49 -24.17
C TRP A 302 -2.98 17.24 -23.68
N GLU A 303 -3.12 18.53 -23.39
CA GLU A 303 -2.07 19.35 -22.79
C GLU A 303 -2.48 19.81 -21.39
N LEU A 304 -1.52 19.97 -20.48
CA LEU A 304 -1.78 20.61 -19.19
C LEU A 304 -2.17 22.07 -19.44
N GLU A 305 -3.41 22.44 -19.13
CA GLU A 305 -3.76 23.86 -19.07
C GLU A 305 -2.93 24.53 -17.97
N ASN A 306 -2.14 25.54 -18.37
CA ASN A 306 -1.32 26.31 -17.43
C ASN A 306 -2.24 27.13 -16.51
N ASN A 307 -2.54 26.60 -15.33
CA ASN A 307 -3.06 27.38 -14.19
C ASN A 307 -1.94 27.67 -13.20
#